data_AF-A0A2V5Q6Y7-F1
#
_entry.id   AF-A0A2V5Q6Y7-F1
#
_cell.length_a   1.000
_cell.length_b   1.000
_cell.length_c   1.000
_cell.angle_alpha   90.00
_cell.angle_beta   90.00
_cell.angle_gamma   90.00
#
_symmetry.space_group_name_H-M   'P 1'
#
loop_
_entity.id
_entity.type
_entity.pdbx_description
1 polymer ?
#
loop_
_entity_poly.entity_id
_entity_poly.type
_entity_poly.pdbx_seq_one_letter_code
_entity_poly.pdbx_strand_id
1 'polypeptide(L)' 'MWSPLVRELAGGDYEKAIAISRWPIREALMGYLLHLQRAALDHYRMEFLAWASMAPHSTTKIEPPALPEILKR' A
#
# COMPACT_ATOMS: atom_id res chain seq x y z
N MET A 1 16.28 10.06 10.79
CA MET A 1 16.29 8.79 11.55
C MET A 1 15.42 7.80 10.78
N TRP A 2 16.00 6.75 10.18
CA TRP A 2 15.30 5.82 9.27
C TRP A 2 14.53 4.69 9.97
N SER A 3 14.55 4.68 11.31
CA SER A 3 13.88 3.70 12.16
C SER A 3 12.38 3.53 11.90
N PRO A 4 11.58 4.56 11.54
CA PRO A 4 10.18 4.38 11.16
C PRO A 4 10.01 3.50 9.91
N LEU A 5 10.84 3.72 8.89
CA LEU A 5 10.82 2.94 7.64
C LEU A 5 11.15 1.46 7.90
N VAL A 6 12.17 1.20 8.72
CA VAL A 6 12.52 -0.18 9.12
C VAL A 6 11.37 -0.84 9.87
N ARG A 7 10.72 -0.10 10.77
CA ARG A 7 9.59 -0.61 11.57
C ARG A 7 8.39 -0.96 10.70
N GLU A 8 8.04 -0.08 9.75
CA GLU A 8 6.95 -0.31 8.82
C GLU A 8 7.23 -1.49 7.89
N LEU A 9 8.44 -1.58 7.32
CA LEU A 9 8.82 -2.72 6.47
C LEU A 9 8.87 -4.04 7.24
N ALA A 10 9.30 -4.00 8.50
CA ALA A 10 9.36 -5.19 9.33
C ALA A 10 7.97 -5.65 9.81
N GLY A 11 6.95 -4.79 9.74
CA GLY A 11 5.60 -5.13 10.21
C GLY A 11 5.55 -5.49 11.70
N GLY A 12 6.44 -4.91 12.51
CA GLY A 12 6.56 -5.21 13.94
C GLY A 12 7.39 -6.46 14.28
N ASP A 13 7.92 -7.18 13.29
CA ASP A 13 8.79 -8.34 13.50
C ASP A 13 10.24 -7.91 13.79
N TYR A 14 10.71 -8.24 15.00
CA TYR A 14 12.03 -7.82 15.47
C TYR A 14 13.18 -8.42 14.65
N GLU A 15 13.08 -9.68 14.23
CA GLU A 15 14.14 -10.33 13.46
C GLU A 15 14.25 -9.74 12.07
N LYS A 16 13.10 -9.46 11.42
CA LYS A 16 13.08 -8.76 10.14
C LYS A 16 13.62 -7.35 10.26
N ALA A 17 13.33 -6.64 11.35
CA ALA A 17 13.86 -5.30 11.58
C ALA A 17 15.41 -5.31 11.64
N ILE A 18 16.02 -6.31 12.28
CA ILE A 18 17.48 -6.49 12.29
C ILE A 18 18.01 -6.74 10.87
N ALA A 19 17.38 -7.63 10.11
CA ALA A 19 17.79 -7.92 8.74
C ALA A 19 17.72 -6.67 7.83
N ILE A 20 16.58 -5.97 7.85
CA ILE A 20 16.34 -4.76 7.06
C ILE A 20 17.29 -3.64 7.49
N SER A 21 17.63 -3.55 8.79
CA SER A 21 18.57 -2.55 9.30
C SER A 21 19.97 -2.62 8.67
N ARG A 22 20.31 -3.78 8.07
CA ARG A 22 21.60 -4.02 7.42
C ARG A 22 21.52 -3.85 5.90
N TRP A 23 20.34 -3.58 5.35
CA TRP A 23 20.17 -3.41 3.91
C TRP A 23 20.82 -2.12 3.42
N PRO A 24 21.33 -2.10 2.18
CA PRO A 24 21.65 -0.86 1.50
C PRO A 24 20.43 0.06 1.41
N ILE A 25 20.64 1.37 1.52
CA ILE A 25 19.57 2.39 1.47
C ILE A 25 18.68 2.21 0.23
N ARG A 26 19.29 1.91 -0.93
CA ARG A 26 18.55 1.67 -2.17
C ARG A 26 17.56 0.51 -2.04
N GLU A 27 17.97 -0.58 -1.42
CA GLU A 27 17.14 -1.78 -1.26
C GLU A 27 16.03 -1.54 -0.24
N ALA A 28 16.33 -0.86 0.86
CA ALA A 28 15.33 -0.42 1.83
C ALA A 28 14.26 0.49 1.20
N LEU A 29 14.67 1.46 0.38
CA LEU A 29 13.73 2.35 -0.33
C LEU A 29 12.89 1.61 -1.38
N MET A 30 13.49 0.67 -2.12
CA MET A 30 12.74 -0.17 -3.06
C MET A 30 11.72 -1.06 -2.33
N GLY A 31 12.12 -1.68 -1.23
CA GLY A 31 11.20 -2.45 -0.38
C GLY A 31 10.05 -1.59 0.13
N TYR A 32 10.35 -0.38 0.58
CA TYR A 32 9.34 0.56 1.07
C TYR A 32 8.37 1.00 -0.02
N LEU A 33 8.87 1.25 -1.24
CA LEU A 33 8.02 1.57 -2.39
C LEU A 33 7.06 0.42 -2.71
N LEU A 34 7.55 -0.83 -2.73
CA LEU A 34 6.70 -2.00 -2.93
C LEU A 34 5.67 -2.17 -1.81
N HIS A 35 6.05 -1.88 -0.57
CA HIS A 35 5.12 -1.89 0.56
C HIS A 35 3.99 -0.87 0.35
N LEU A 36 4.32 0.37 -0.04
CA LEU A 36 3.33 1.40 -0.33
C LEU A 36 2.41 1.04 -1.50
N GLN A 37 2.96 0.43 -2.56
CA GLN A 37 2.17 -0.04 -3.70
C GLN A 37 1.16 -1.12 -3.29
N ARG A 38 1.57 -2.07 -2.43
CA ARG A 38 0.65 -3.11 -1.93
C ARG A 38 -0.47 -2.50 -1.08
N ALA A 39 -0.13 -1.61 -0.16
CA ALA A 39 -1.12 -0.93 0.67
C ALA A 39 -2.12 -0.12 -0.18
N ALA A 40 -1.64 0.61 -1.19
CA ALA A 40 -2.48 1.36 -2.10
C ALA A 40 -3.39 0.44 -2.95
N LEU A 41 -2.88 -0.71 -3.38
CA LEU A 41 -3.65 -1.70 -4.13
C LEU A 41 -4.77 -2.31 -3.28
N ASP A 42 -4.47 -2.67 -2.04
CA ASP A 42 -5.47 -3.26 -1.14
C ASP A 42 -6.54 -2.25 -0.75
N HIS A 43 -6.16 -0.98 -0.53
CA HIS A 43 -7.11 0.11 -0.33
C HIS A 43 -8.01 0.31 -1.55
N TYR A 44 -7.43 0.41 -2.75
CA TYR A 44 -8.20 0.52 -3.99
C TYR A 44 -9.17 -0.64 -4.20
N ARG A 45 -8.74 -1.88 -3.93
CA ARG A 45 -9.61 -3.07 -4.02
C ARG A 45 -10.80 -2.95 -3.08
N MET A 46 -10.57 -2.51 -1.85
CA MET A 46 -11.63 -2.31 -0.87
C MET A 46 -12.63 -1.25 -1.33
N GLU A 47 -12.15 -0.08 -1.78
CA GLU A 47 -13.00 0.99 -2.31
C GLU A 47 -13.80 0.54 -3.54
N PHE A 48 -13.14 -0.20 -4.45
CA PHE A 48 -13.78 -0.70 -5.66
C PHE A 48 -14.85 -1.73 -5.35
N LEU A 49 -14.61 -2.64 -4.39
CA LEU A 49 -15.62 -3.59 -3.93
C LEU A 49 -16.82 -2.87 -3.29
N ALA A 50 -16.56 -1.86 -2.46
CA ALA A 50 -17.62 -1.04 -1.88
C ALA A 50 -18.45 -0.36 -2.98
N TRP A 51 -17.80 0.29 -3.95
CA TRP A 51 -18.46 0.87 -5.11
C TRP A 51 -19.27 -0.18 -5.89
N ALA A 52 -18.68 -1.34 -6.22
CA ALA A 52 -19.33 -2.38 -7.00
C ALA A 52 -20.57 -2.95 -6.31
N SER A 53 -20.59 -2.97 -4.97
CA SER A 53 -21.76 -3.37 -4.20
C SER A 53 -22.88 -2.32 -4.17
N MET A 54 -22.53 -1.03 -4.18
CA MET A 54 -23.50 0.08 -4.06
C MET A 54 -24.01 0.59 -5.41
N ALA A 55 -23.17 0.57 -6.45
CA ALA A 55 -23.47 1.14 -7.76
C ALA A 55 -24.75 0.57 -8.42
N PRO A 56 -25.05 -0.75 -8.36
CA PRO A 56 -26.28 -1.31 -8.93
C PRO A 56 -27.56 -0.87 -8.20
N HIS A 57 -27.44 -0.48 -6.93
CA HIS A 57 -28.57 -0.13 -6.07
C HIS A 57 -28.73 1.39 -5.89
N SER A 58 -27.80 2.17 -6.44
CA SER A 58 -27.83 3.62 -6.36
C SER A 58 -28.77 4.20 -7.42
N THR A 59 -29.66 5.11 -7.01
CA THR A 59 -30.48 5.92 -7.92
C THR A 59 -29.67 6.97 -8.68
N THR A 60 -28.46 7.29 -8.19
CA THR A 60 -27.53 8.25 -8.80
C THR A 60 -26.35 7.50 -9.41
N LYS A 61 -25.85 7.96 -10.57
CA LYS A 61 -24.63 7.41 -11.17
C LYS A 61 -23.42 7.71 -10.27
N ILE A 62 -22.89 6.70 -9.61
CA ILE A 62 -21.67 6.80 -8.80
C ILE A 62 -20.49 6.39 -9.67
N GLU A 63 -19.49 7.26 -9.78
CA GLU A 63 -18.26 6.95 -10.52
C GLU A 63 -17.39 5.93 -9.76
N PRO A 64 -16.71 5.02 -10.47
CA PRO A 64 -15.79 4.09 -9.84
C PRO A 64 -14.58 4.84 -9.26
N PRO A 65 -13.95 4.30 -8.19
CA PRO A 65 -12.74 4.90 -7.64
C PRO A 65 -11.63 4.92 -8.69
N ALA A 66 -10.85 6.01 -8.68
CA ALA A 66 -9.72 6.18 -9.58
C ALA A 66 -8.53 5.31 -9.13
N LEU A 67 -7.77 4.77 -10.09
CA LEU A 67 -6.55 4.03 -9.77
C LEU A 67 -5.52 4.97 -9.11
N PRO A 68 -4.95 4.61 -7.95
CA PRO A 68 -3.89 5.39 -7.31
C PRO A 68 -2.69 5.64 -8.22
N GLU A 69 -2.11 6.84 -8.19
CA GLU A 69 -0.98 7.21 -9.05
C GLU A 69 0.26 6.32 -8.86
N ILE A 70 0.49 5.84 -7.64
CA ILE A 70 1.60 4.94 -7.30
C ILE A 70 1.53 3.59 -8.04
N LEU A 71 0.35 3.23 -8.57
CA LEU A 71 0.09 2.02 -9.34
C LEU A 71 0.09 2.25 -10.86
N LYS A 72 0.15 3.50 -11.32
CA LYS A 72 0.14 3.84 -12.76
C LYS A 72 1.51 3.73 -13.43
N ARG A 73 2.54 3.35 -12.67
CA ARG A 73 3.95 3.40 -13.05
C ARG A 73 4.53 2.01 -13.20
#